data_AF-A0A828QUC3-F1
#
_entry.id   AF-A0A828QUC3-F1
#
_cell.length_a   1.000
_cell.length_b   1.000
_cell.length_c   1.000
_cell.angle_alpha   90.00
_cell.angle_beta   90.00
_cell.angle_gamma   90.00
#
_symmetry.space_group_name_H-M   'P 1'
#
loop_
_entity.id
_entity.type
_entity.pdbx_description
1 polymer ?
#
loop_
_entity_poly.entity_id
_entity_poly.type
_entity_poly.pdbx_seq_one_letter_code
_entity_poly.pdbx_strand_id
1 'polypeptide(L)'
;MSNNIKSKNGVLVIIKKHMKNIRNLTKQTCQMGILKESNVLYLEKIDANNQVQLKSFIGTSYPAYATSLGKALLVDKSKNELKKTLPTSFSKNHRKNTQQYRRITSRIKNHQKK
;
A
#
# COMPACT_ATOMS: atom_id res chain seq x y z
N MET A 1 -14.89 -9.37 33.31
CA MET A 1 -14.05 -10.46 32.75
C MET A 1 -13.30 -9.91 31.54
N SER A 2 -12.06 -9.44 31.76
CA SER A 2 -11.21 -8.84 30.72
C SER A 2 -10.55 -9.94 29.90
N ASN A 3 -11.02 -10.15 28.67
CA ASN A 3 -10.42 -11.14 27.78
C ASN A 3 -9.05 -10.64 27.29
N ASN A 4 -8.06 -11.43 27.67
CA ASN A 4 -6.63 -11.24 27.52
C ASN A 4 -6.18 -11.52 26.06
N ILE A 5 -6.59 -10.66 25.11
CA ILE A 5 -6.12 -10.71 23.70
C ILE A 5 -4.73 -10.04 23.59
N LYS A 6 -3.80 -10.41 24.46
CA LYS A 6 -2.35 -10.11 24.31
C LYS A 6 -1.55 -11.40 24.08
N SER A 7 -2.17 -12.39 23.46
CA SER A 7 -1.51 -13.64 23.08
C SER A 7 -0.88 -13.52 21.68
N LYS A 8 0.46 -13.53 21.63
CA LYS A 8 1.30 -14.12 20.56
C LYS A 8 1.42 -13.44 19.18
N ASN A 9 1.83 -12.17 19.08
CA ASN A 9 2.22 -11.60 17.78
C ASN A 9 3.71 -11.20 17.69
N GLY A 10 4.62 -12.14 17.97
CA GLY A 10 6.08 -11.91 17.85
C GLY A 10 6.48 -11.37 16.47
N VAL A 11 5.79 -11.81 15.41
CA VAL A 11 6.01 -11.33 14.04
C VAL A 11 5.67 -9.84 13.89
N LEU A 12 4.56 -9.35 14.45
CA LEU A 12 4.22 -7.92 14.36
C LEU A 12 5.23 -7.06 15.12
N VAL A 13 5.79 -7.56 16.24
CA VAL A 13 6.85 -6.85 16.96
C VAL A 13 8.09 -6.70 16.08
N ILE A 14 8.50 -7.77 15.39
CA ILE A 14 9.63 -7.76 14.45
C ILE A 14 9.35 -6.79 13.29
N ILE A 15 8.17 -6.86 12.68
CA ILE A 15 7.76 -5.95 11.60
C ILE A 15 7.84 -4.49 12.07
N LYS A 16 7.25 -4.16 13.23
CA LYS A 16 7.29 -2.79 13.77
C LYS A 16 8.72 -2.32 14.05
N LYS A 17 9.63 -3.20 14.48
CA LYS A 17 11.06 -2.88 14.63
C LYS A 17 11.67 -2.46 13.29
N HIS A 18 11.44 -3.22 12.22
CA HIS A 18 11.94 -2.88 10.88
C HIS A 18 11.29 -1.60 10.33
N MET A 19 9.98 -1.41 10.52
CA MET A 19 9.29 -0.18 10.11
C MET A 19 9.86 1.06 10.81
N LYS A 20 10.17 0.96 12.12
CA LYS A 20 10.84 2.04 12.86
C LYS A 20 12.22 2.34 12.29
N ASN A 21 13.01 1.32 11.96
CA ASN A 21 14.32 1.51 11.34
C ASN A 21 14.21 2.23 9.99
N ILE A 22 13.27 1.81 9.13
CA ILE A 22 13.01 2.47 7.84
C ILE A 22 12.61 3.94 8.05
N ARG A 23 11.71 4.21 8.99
CA ARG A 23 11.32 5.59 9.31
C ARG A 23 12.52 6.41 9.81
N ASN A 24 13.38 5.84 10.65
CA ASN A 24 14.54 6.56 11.18
C ASN A 24 15.57 6.90 10.10
N LEU A 25 15.79 5.98 9.15
CA LEU A 25 16.70 6.19 8.02
C LEU A 25 16.15 7.20 7.01
N THR A 26 14.85 7.13 6.71
CA THR A 26 14.21 7.97 5.67
C THR A 26 13.66 9.29 6.20
N LYS A 27 13.41 9.37 7.51
CA LYS A 27 12.66 10.44 8.18
C LYS A 27 11.23 10.62 7.65
N GLN A 28 10.67 9.61 6.98
CA GLN A 28 9.34 9.61 6.39
C GLN A 28 8.40 8.60 7.08
N THR A 29 7.09 8.83 7.00
CA THR A 29 6.09 7.89 7.53
C THR A 29 6.23 6.54 6.80
N CYS A 30 6.37 5.47 7.58
CA CYS A 30 6.38 4.10 7.06
C CYS A 30 5.00 3.48 7.22
N GLN A 31 4.44 2.95 6.13
CA GLN A 31 3.10 2.38 6.11
C GLN A 31 3.15 0.93 5.66
N MET A 32 2.29 0.10 6.26
CA MET A 32 2.09 -1.29 5.85
C MET A 32 0.62 -1.54 5.58
N GLY A 33 0.34 -2.28 4.51
CA GLY A 33 -1.02 -2.63 4.14
C GLY A 33 -1.06 -3.82 3.21
N ILE A 34 -2.27 -4.32 2.99
CA ILE A 34 -2.56 -5.43 2.09
C ILE A 34 -3.49 -4.98 0.98
N LEU A 35 -3.44 -5.66 -0.16
CA LEU A 35 -4.43 -5.50 -1.20
C LEU A 35 -5.70 -6.23 -0.78
N LYS A 36 -6.80 -5.49 -0.64
CA LYS A 36 -8.15 -6.00 -0.41
C LYS A 36 -9.02 -5.52 -1.56
N GLU A 37 -9.39 -6.45 -2.44
CA GLU A 37 -10.06 -6.14 -3.70
C GLU A 37 -9.26 -5.09 -4.51
N SER A 38 -9.88 -3.96 -4.83
CA SER A 38 -9.28 -2.83 -5.57
C SER A 38 -8.57 -1.80 -4.68
N ASN A 39 -8.51 -2.04 -3.37
CA ASN A 39 -8.06 -1.06 -2.38
C ASN A 39 -6.88 -1.59 -1.57
N VAL A 40 -6.12 -0.69 -0.96
CA VAL A 40 -5.14 -1.00 0.07
C VAL A 40 -5.78 -0.80 1.43
N LEU A 41 -5.87 -1.86 2.22
CA LEU A 41 -6.22 -1.78 3.62
C LEU A 41 -4.95 -1.53 4.44
N TYR A 42 -4.91 -0.42 5.17
CA TYR A 42 -3.78 -0.05 6.00
C TYR A 42 -3.82 -0.81 7.33
N LEU A 43 -2.78 -1.60 7.60
CA LEU A 43 -2.70 -2.45 8.79
C LEU A 43 -1.81 -1.87 9.88
N GLU A 44 -0.77 -1.12 9.50
CA GLU A 44 0.16 -0.54 10.47
C GLU A 44 0.81 0.73 9.90
N LYS A 45 1.23 1.63 10.79
CA LYS A 45 1.83 2.92 10.44
C LYS A 45 2.83 3.34 11.51
N ILE A 46 4.01 3.79 11.10
CA ILE A 46 4.97 4.50 11.95
C ILE A 46 5.11 5.91 11.40
N ASP A 47 4.61 6.90 12.12
CA ASP A 47 4.68 8.29 11.72
C ASP A 47 6.11 8.84 11.73
N ALA A 48 6.36 9.76 10.80
CA ALA A 48 7.54 10.61 10.80
C ALA A 48 7.51 11.55 12.01
N ASN A 49 8.70 11.97 12.45
CA ASN A 49 8.87 12.91 13.56
C ASN A 49 8.79 14.38 13.12
N ASN A 50 8.01 14.70 12.08
CA ASN A 50 7.85 16.06 11.56
C ASN A 50 6.47 16.64 11.88
N GLN A 51 6.35 17.98 11.84
CA GLN A 51 5.08 18.68 12.12
C GLN A 51 4.01 18.40 11.07
N VAL A 52 4.40 18.11 9.82
CA VAL A 52 3.48 17.79 8.72
C VAL A 52 3.45 16.28 8.49
N GLN A 53 2.34 15.66 8.85
CA GLN A 53 2.14 14.22 8.71
C GLN A 53 1.05 13.89 7.70
N LEU A 54 1.20 12.74 7.03
CA LEU A 54 0.17 12.23 6.13
C LEU A 54 -1.06 11.78 6.93
N LYS A 55 -2.21 12.40 6.66
CA LYS A 55 -3.50 12.03 7.26
C LYS A 55 -4.00 10.69 6.70
N SER A 56 -3.51 9.62 7.30
CA SER A 56 -3.85 8.22 7.02
C SER A 56 -3.98 7.48 8.35
N PHE A 57 -4.93 6.54 8.41
CA PHE A 57 -5.31 5.85 9.63
C PHE A 57 -5.24 4.34 9.43
N ILE A 58 -4.92 3.61 10.50
CA ILE A 58 -4.98 2.16 10.49
C ILE A 58 -6.45 1.74 10.38
N GLY A 59 -6.73 0.72 9.57
CA GLY A 59 -8.08 0.23 9.30
C GLY A 59 -8.80 0.94 8.15
N THR A 60 -8.27 2.06 7.64
CA THR A 60 -8.87 2.71 6.45
C THR A 60 -8.37 2.08 5.16
N SER A 61 -9.17 2.23 4.10
CA SER A 61 -8.87 1.70 2.77
C SER A 61 -8.83 2.80 1.73
N TYR A 62 -7.85 2.74 0.83
CA TYR A 62 -7.69 3.69 -0.27
C TYR A 62 -7.49 2.96 -1.61
N PRO A 63 -7.91 3.54 -2.76
CA PRO A 63 -7.76 2.89 -4.04
C PRO A 63 -6.31 2.55 -4.36
N ALA A 64 -6.03 1.28 -4.69
CA ALA A 64 -4.67 0.80 -4.87
C ALA A 64 -3.96 1.48 -6.06
N TYR A 65 -4.71 1.79 -7.11
CA TYR A 65 -4.20 2.53 -8.27
C TYR A 65 -3.79 3.97 -7.94
N ALA A 66 -4.31 4.53 -6.85
CA ALA A 66 -4.11 5.93 -6.46
C ALA A 66 -3.00 6.12 -5.43
N THR A 67 -2.50 5.04 -4.82
CA THR A 67 -1.46 5.10 -3.77
C THR A 67 -0.16 4.44 -4.25
N SER A 68 0.99 4.90 -3.76
CA SER A 68 2.28 4.26 -4.09
C SER A 68 2.35 2.83 -3.56
N LEU A 69 1.85 2.60 -2.35
CA LEU A 69 1.77 1.26 -1.75
C LEU A 69 0.90 0.32 -2.59
N GLY A 70 -0.27 0.76 -3.04
CA GLY A 70 -1.15 -0.06 -3.87
C GLY A 70 -0.55 -0.40 -5.22
N LYS A 71 0.14 0.56 -5.85
CA LYS A 71 0.88 0.31 -7.09
C LYS A 71 1.99 -0.72 -6.91
N ALA A 72 2.70 -0.70 -5.77
CA ALA A 72 3.70 -1.71 -5.45
C ALA A 72 3.05 -3.10 -5.26
N LEU A 73 1.92 -3.18 -4.56
CA LEU A 73 1.16 -4.44 -4.38
C LEU A 73 0.59 -4.99 -5.69
N LEU A 74 0.37 -4.14 -6.69
CA LEU A 74 -0.18 -4.53 -8.00
C LEU A 74 0.91 -4.90 -9.02
N VAL A 75 2.20 -4.70 -8.72
CA VAL A 75 3.27 -4.79 -9.72
C VAL A 75 3.43 -6.20 -10.31
N ASP A 76 3.19 -7.24 -9.51
CA ASP A 76 3.38 -8.64 -9.95
C ASP A 76 2.07 -9.29 -10.43
N LYS A 77 0.98 -8.53 -10.52
CA LYS A 77 -0.31 -9.04 -10.99
C LYS A 77 -0.33 -9.21 -12.50
N SER A 78 -0.90 -10.32 -12.96
CA SER A 78 -1.13 -10.55 -14.38
C SER A 78 -2.08 -9.50 -14.96
N LYS A 79 -2.02 -9.28 -16.28
CA LYS A 79 -2.92 -8.33 -16.96
C LYS A 79 -4.40 -8.67 -16.72
N ASN A 80 -4.74 -9.95 -16.63
CA ASN A 80 -6.10 -10.41 -16.37
C ASN A 80 -6.52 -10.12 -14.92
N GLU A 81 -5.65 -10.34 -13.94
CA GLU A 81 -5.91 -9.95 -12.55
C GLU A 81 -6.07 -8.44 -12.42
N LEU A 82 -5.18 -7.65 -13.05
CA LEU A 82 -5.27 -6.19 -13.01
C LEU A 82 -6.58 -5.67 -13.60
N LYS A 83 -7.07 -6.26 -14.69
CA LYS A 83 -8.38 -5.92 -15.28
C LYS A 83 -9.55 -6.20 -14.34
N LYS A 84 -9.46 -7.25 -13.52
CA LYS A 84 -10.49 -7.59 -12.52
C LYS A 84 -10.41 -6.67 -11.30
N THR A 85 -9.20 -6.30 -10.90
CA THR A 85 -8.95 -5.51 -9.70
C THR A 85 -9.11 -4.02 -9.92
N LEU A 86 -8.98 -3.50 -11.14
CA LEU A 86 -8.98 -2.06 -11.39
C LEU A 86 -10.32 -1.58 -11.97
N PRO A 87 -10.72 -0.33 -11.65
CA PRO A 87 -11.94 0.24 -12.23
C PRO A 87 -11.80 0.39 -13.75
N THR A 88 -12.92 0.17 -14.45
CA THR A 88 -13.00 0.26 -15.92
C THR A 88 -12.85 1.69 -16.42
N SER A 89 -13.19 2.69 -15.59
CA SER A 89 -13.05 4.11 -15.90
C SER A 89 -12.46 4.87 -14.70
N PHE A 90 -11.69 5.92 -14.99
CA PHE A 90 -11.12 6.81 -13.98
C PHE A 90 -11.79 8.19 -14.08
N SER A 91 -12.22 8.74 -12.94
CA SER A 91 -12.75 10.12 -12.91
C SER A 91 -11.72 11.12 -13.43
N LYS A 92 -12.19 12.21 -14.07
CA LYS A 92 -11.35 13.29 -14.63
C LYS A 92 -10.37 13.87 -13.61
N ASN A 93 -10.66 13.79 -12.32
CA ASN A 93 -9.80 14.28 -11.23
C ASN A 93 -8.60 13.38 -10.93
N HIS A 94 -8.56 12.17 -11.51
CA HIS A 94 -7.47 11.19 -11.34
C HIS A 94 -6.58 11.05 -12.57
N ARG A 95 -6.59 12.00 -13.54
CA ARG A 95 -5.81 11.94 -14.80
C ARG A 95 -4.34 11.54 -14.59
N LYS A 96 -3.66 12.09 -13.57
CA LYS A 96 -2.26 11.75 -13.25
C LYS A 96 -2.13 10.28 -12.79
N ASN A 97 -3.10 9.75 -12.08
CA ASN A 97 -3.15 8.35 -11.65
C ASN A 97 -3.46 7.40 -12.82
N THR A 98 -4.31 7.83 -13.77
CA THR A 98 -4.60 7.09 -15.01
C THR A 98 -3.36 6.91 -15.87
N GLN A 99 -2.49 7.93 -15.95
CA GLN A 99 -1.23 7.83 -16.70
C GLN A 99 -0.19 6.96 -15.98
N GLN A 100 -0.18 6.97 -14.64
CA GLN A 100 0.64 6.04 -13.85
C GLN A 100 0.19 4.58 -14.01
N TYR A 101 -1.11 4.32 -14.10
CA TYR A 101 -1.64 2.98 -14.42
C TYR A 101 -1.09 2.44 -15.76
N ARG A 102 -1.09 3.26 -16.81
CA ARG A 102 -0.51 2.88 -18.12
C ARG A 102 0.98 2.55 -18.01
N ARG A 103 1.72 3.25 -17.13
CA ARG A 103 3.15 2.99 -16.88
C ARG A 103 3.41 1.70 -16.09
N ILE A 104 2.56 1.37 -15.12
CA ILE A 104 2.69 0.12 -14.35
C ILE A 104 2.41 -1.07 -15.28
N THR A 105 1.30 -1.02 -16.03
CA THR A 105 0.97 -2.07 -17.00
C THR A 105 2.01 -2.22 -18.11
N SER A 106 2.71 -1.15 -18.50
CA SER A 106 3.81 -1.25 -19.48
C SER A 106 5.08 -1.84 -18.89
N ARG A 107 5.40 -1.59 -17.61
CA ARG A 107 6.56 -2.22 -16.93
C ARG A 107 6.37 -3.72 -16.69
N ILE A 108 5.14 -4.14 -16.44
CA ILE A 108 4.78 -5.57 -16.29
C ILE A 108 5.07 -6.35 -17.58
N LYS A 109 4.86 -5.75 -18.76
CA LYS A 109 5.22 -6.38 -20.05
C LYS A 109 6.71 -6.71 -20.18
N ASN A 110 7.58 -5.99 -19.47
CA ASN A 110 9.03 -6.19 -19.54
C ASN A 110 9.53 -7.19 -18.49
N HIS A 111 8.86 -7.32 -17.35
CA HIS A 111 9.22 -8.30 -16.31
C HIS A 111 8.68 -9.71 -16.57
N GLN A 112 7.60 -9.87 -17.33
CA GLN A 112 7.05 -11.18 -17.73
C GLN A 112 7.72 -11.79 -18.99
N LYS A 113 8.81 -11.19 -19.47
CA LYS A 113 9.59 -11.64 -20.64
C LYS A 113 10.94 -12.28 -20.26
N LYS A 114 11.15 -12.59 -18.99
CA LYS A 114 12.31 -13.36 -18.51
C LYS A 114 11.85 -14.70 -17.98
#